data_AF-A0A382HKC0-F1
#
_entry.id   AF-A0A382HKC0-F1
#
_cell.length_a   1.000
_cell.length_b   1.000
_cell.length_c   1.000
_cell.angle_alpha   90.00
_cell.angle_beta   90.00
_cell.angle_gamma   90.00
#
_symmetry.space_group_name_H-M   'P 1'
#
loop_
_entity.id
_entity.type
_entity.pdbx_description
1 polymer ?
#
loop_
_entity_poly.entity_id
_entity_poly.type
_entity_poly.pdbx_seq_one_letter_code
_entity_poly.pdbx_strand_id
1 'polypeptide(L)'
;MSAETGSEGAGRLLAGDSGLTCGVYLTRTEEDRMPRDIVSPHEVDLESVGRRDYWVSLSHTSVWGSHLIPLTVIVGQQAKPGEGLVAFGANHGNEYEGPVAIKHLLREIQTKDVLGRIVLVPVLNVAAFSVGARESTADDGYNLNRVWVEGAGTTPTLAGITHRIVDFVRSAIWPHIHICLDIHSGGEVARFAHWSGYFEHDDPNINERRQEMARWFGCGVVLATGRSTPNG
;
A
#
# COMPACT_ATOMS: atom_id res chain seq x y z
N MET A 1 14.37 -43.16 -61.91
CA MET A 1 15.24 -42.41 -62.83
C MET A 1 15.11 -40.94 -62.42
N SER A 2 15.92 -40.48 -61.47
CA SER A 2 17.24 -39.82 -61.67
C SER A 2 17.05 -38.45 -62.36
N ALA A 3 17.49 -37.31 -61.83
CA ALA A 3 18.76 -37.08 -61.14
C ALA A 3 18.72 -35.91 -60.13
N GLU A 4 19.72 -35.94 -59.24
CA GLU A 4 20.16 -34.97 -58.23
C GLU A 4 20.71 -33.68 -58.84
N THR A 5 20.79 -32.61 -58.03
CA THR A 5 22.04 -31.90 -57.68
C THR A 5 21.75 -30.73 -56.74
N GLY A 6 22.59 -30.51 -55.73
CA GLY A 6 22.77 -29.18 -55.11
C GLY A 6 22.92 -29.15 -53.59
N SER A 7 24.03 -29.67 -53.06
CA SER A 7 24.57 -29.32 -51.74
C SER A 7 25.35 -27.99 -51.81
N GLU A 8 25.24 -27.15 -50.78
CA GLU A 8 26.22 -26.15 -50.27
C GLU A 8 25.42 -25.09 -49.47
N GLY A 9 25.80 -24.59 -48.30
CA GLY A 9 27.00 -24.74 -47.50
C GLY A 9 26.76 -24.07 -46.15
N ALA A 10 27.40 -24.58 -45.10
CA ALA A 10 27.41 -23.97 -43.79
C ALA A 10 28.22 -22.65 -43.83
N GLY A 11 27.54 -21.52 -43.63
CA GLY A 11 28.16 -20.21 -43.50
C GLY A 11 28.31 -19.82 -42.03
N ARG A 12 29.55 -19.76 -41.57
CA ARG A 12 29.98 -19.24 -40.25
C ARG A 12 30.35 -17.76 -40.42
N LEU A 13 29.75 -16.87 -39.63
CA LEU A 13 30.27 -15.52 -39.34
C LEU A 13 29.98 -15.22 -37.86
N LEU A 14 30.97 -15.37 -36.98
CA LEU A 14 31.96 -14.37 -36.55
C LEU A 14 31.35 -13.27 -35.66
N ALA A 15 31.69 -13.37 -34.38
CA ALA A 15 31.36 -12.40 -33.34
C ALA A 15 31.83 -11.00 -33.72
N GLY A 16 30.89 -10.06 -33.74
CA GLY A 16 31.15 -8.63 -33.69
C GLY A 16 30.78 -8.14 -32.30
N ASP A 17 31.80 -7.95 -31.47
CA ASP A 17 31.70 -7.27 -30.19
C ASP A 17 31.71 -5.76 -30.45
N SER A 18 30.56 -5.11 -30.32
CA SER A 18 30.49 -3.65 -30.17
C SER A 18 29.12 -3.20 -29.64
N GLY A 19 29.08 -2.93 -28.33
CA GLY A 19 28.42 -1.74 -27.81
C GLY A 19 26.90 -1.76 -27.60
N LEU A 20 26.51 -1.95 -26.34
CA LEU A 20 25.34 -1.33 -25.69
C LEU A 20 23.96 -1.65 -26.27
N THR A 21 23.40 -2.78 -25.83
CA THR A 21 21.97 -2.91 -25.61
C THR A 21 21.72 -3.18 -24.13
N CYS A 22 21.37 -2.14 -23.38
CA CYS A 22 20.78 -2.27 -22.05
C CYS A 22 19.36 -2.85 -22.22
N GLY A 23 19.29 -4.17 -22.44
CA GLY A 23 18.06 -4.94 -22.42
C GLY A 23 17.97 -5.64 -21.08
N VAL A 24 17.53 -4.93 -20.04
CA VAL A 24 17.06 -5.59 -18.82
C VAL A 24 15.71 -6.25 -19.15
N TYR A 25 15.76 -7.41 -19.81
CA TYR A 25 14.65 -8.34 -19.76
C TYR A 25 14.61 -8.88 -18.33
N LEU A 26 13.86 -8.21 -17.45
CA LEU A 26 13.38 -8.84 -16.23
C LEU A 26 12.46 -9.98 -16.68
N THR A 27 13.02 -11.17 -16.86
CA THR A 27 12.25 -12.41 -16.93
C THR A 27 11.58 -12.56 -15.57
N ARG A 28 10.36 -12.03 -15.46
CA ARG A 28 9.51 -12.19 -14.28
C ARG A 28 9.25 -13.69 -14.11
N THR A 29 9.90 -14.32 -13.15
CA THR A 29 9.57 -15.69 -12.76
C THR A 29 8.20 -15.67 -12.09
N GLU A 30 7.40 -16.72 -12.29
CA GLU A 30 6.13 -16.92 -11.57
C GLU A 30 6.32 -16.85 -10.03
N GLU A 31 7.53 -17.09 -9.54
CA GLU A 31 7.95 -16.95 -8.13
C GLU A 31 7.87 -15.51 -7.58
N ASP A 32 7.90 -14.46 -8.41
CA ASP A 32 7.75 -13.05 -7.95
C ASP A 32 6.28 -12.63 -7.80
N ARG A 33 5.33 -13.53 -8.09
CA ARG A 33 3.92 -13.37 -7.72
C ARG A 33 3.64 -14.16 -6.45
N MET A 34 3.74 -13.51 -5.30
CA MET A 34 3.16 -14.09 -4.07
C MET A 34 1.64 -14.22 -4.29
N PRO A 35 1.07 -15.43 -4.27
CA PRO A 35 -0.36 -15.60 -4.37
C PRO A 35 -1.04 -14.86 -3.20
N ARG A 36 -2.13 -14.16 -3.50
CA ARG A 36 -2.90 -13.40 -2.52
C ARG A 36 -4.30 -13.98 -2.46
N ASP A 37 -4.75 -14.32 -1.25
CA ASP A 37 -6.11 -14.80 -1.05
C ASP A 37 -7.10 -13.63 -1.16
N ILE A 38 -8.20 -13.85 -1.88
CA ILE A 38 -9.28 -12.86 -1.94
C ILE A 38 -10.19 -13.09 -0.73
N VAL A 39 -10.30 -12.09 0.13
CA VAL A 39 -11.07 -12.15 1.37
C VAL A 39 -11.94 -10.91 1.52
N SER A 40 -13.07 -11.03 2.20
CA SER A 40 -13.84 -9.87 2.63
C SER A 40 -13.21 -9.21 3.88
N PRO A 41 -13.58 -7.97 4.23
CA PRO A 41 -13.05 -7.27 5.40
C PRO A 41 -13.06 -8.06 6.72
N HIS A 42 -14.11 -8.84 6.97
CA HIS A 42 -14.29 -9.58 8.22
C HIS A 42 -13.50 -10.90 8.27
N GLU A 43 -12.95 -11.34 7.14
CA GLU A 43 -12.13 -12.55 7.02
C GLU A 43 -10.63 -12.25 7.15
N VAL A 44 -10.24 -10.96 7.28
CA VAL A 44 -8.83 -10.57 7.42
C VAL A 44 -8.30 -10.97 8.79
N ASP A 45 -7.48 -12.02 8.81
CA ASP A 45 -6.79 -12.46 10.03
C ASP A 45 -5.55 -11.59 10.35
N LEU A 46 -5.70 -10.72 11.34
CA LEU A 46 -4.67 -9.83 11.88
C LEU A 46 -3.93 -10.40 13.11
N GLU A 47 -4.29 -11.59 13.58
CA GLU A 47 -3.89 -12.08 14.90
C GLU A 47 -3.02 -13.33 14.86
N SER A 48 -3.26 -14.26 13.93
CA SER A 48 -2.48 -15.51 13.92
C SER A 48 -1.01 -15.24 13.61
N VAL A 49 -0.08 -15.94 14.28
CA VAL A 49 1.35 -15.84 13.98
C VAL A 49 1.62 -16.24 12.52
N GLY A 50 2.53 -15.54 11.84
CA GLY A 50 2.93 -15.82 10.47
C GLY A 50 2.65 -14.66 9.50
N ARG A 51 2.76 -14.96 8.19
CA ARG A 51 2.53 -14.01 7.10
C ARG A 51 1.29 -14.42 6.29
N ARG A 52 0.45 -13.44 5.97
CA ARG A 52 -0.72 -13.60 5.10
C ARG A 52 -0.76 -12.45 4.11
N ASP A 53 -0.96 -12.76 2.84
CA ASP A 53 -1.04 -11.79 1.76
C ASP A 53 -2.45 -11.85 1.17
N TYR A 54 -3.18 -10.73 1.21
CA TYR A 54 -4.58 -10.64 0.83
C TYR A 54 -4.83 -9.68 -0.33
N TRP A 55 -5.90 -9.97 -1.06
CA TRP A 55 -6.72 -9.00 -1.78
C TRP A 55 -8.01 -8.80 -0.99
N VAL A 56 -8.11 -7.70 -0.25
CA VAL A 56 -9.33 -7.40 0.51
C VAL A 56 -10.39 -6.85 -0.44
N SER A 57 -11.48 -7.58 -0.60
CA SER A 57 -12.58 -7.29 -1.51
C SER A 57 -13.60 -6.38 -0.85
N LEU A 58 -13.58 -5.10 -1.22
CA LEU A 58 -14.64 -4.16 -0.89
C LEU A 58 -15.66 -4.14 -2.02
N SER A 59 -16.92 -4.48 -1.70
CA SER A 59 -18.00 -4.46 -2.68
C SER A 59 -18.11 -3.07 -3.33
N HIS A 60 -18.13 -3.02 -4.65
CA HIS A 60 -18.38 -1.80 -5.40
C HIS A 60 -19.89 -1.64 -5.67
N THR A 61 -20.35 -0.41 -5.91
CA THR A 61 -21.76 -0.16 -6.25
C THR A 61 -22.09 -0.50 -7.71
N SER A 62 -21.08 -0.76 -8.55
CA SER A 62 -21.28 -1.29 -9.91
C SER A 62 -21.69 -2.77 -9.89
N VAL A 63 -22.49 -3.18 -10.87
CA VAL A 63 -23.17 -4.50 -10.96
C VAL A 63 -22.25 -5.72 -10.80
N TRP A 64 -20.94 -5.62 -11.07
CA TRP A 64 -19.99 -6.74 -11.04
C TRP A 64 -18.63 -6.42 -10.39
N GLY A 65 -18.53 -5.30 -9.67
CA GLY A 65 -17.22 -4.79 -9.22
C GLY A 65 -16.93 -5.05 -7.74
N SER A 66 -15.68 -5.38 -7.46
CA SER A 66 -15.08 -5.23 -6.13
C SER A 66 -13.76 -4.49 -6.27
N HIS A 67 -13.46 -3.61 -5.32
CA HIS A 67 -12.12 -3.05 -5.18
C HIS A 67 -11.27 -4.02 -4.37
N LEU A 68 -10.15 -4.44 -4.94
CA LEU A 68 -9.21 -5.36 -4.30
C LEU A 68 -8.06 -4.57 -3.69
N ILE A 69 -8.12 -4.32 -2.39
CA ILE A 69 -7.06 -3.62 -1.66
C ILE A 69 -5.93 -4.63 -1.36
N PRO A 70 -4.69 -4.41 -1.84
CA PRO A 70 -3.56 -5.23 -1.45
C PRO A 70 -3.23 -5.00 0.03
N LEU A 71 -3.29 -6.06 0.84
CA LEU A 71 -2.93 -6.01 2.24
C LEU A 71 -2.01 -7.18 2.59
N THR A 72 -0.97 -6.95 3.37
CA THR A 72 -0.14 -8.03 3.91
C THR A 72 -0.07 -7.88 5.42
N VAL A 73 -0.31 -8.97 6.14
CA VAL A 73 -0.19 -9.06 7.59
C VAL A 73 1.03 -9.91 7.93
N ILE A 74 1.86 -9.43 8.84
CA ILE A 74 2.98 -10.19 9.41
C ILE A 74 2.87 -10.10 10.93
N VAL A 75 2.70 -11.25 11.59
CA VAL A 75 2.57 -11.35 13.05
C VAL A 75 3.69 -12.20 13.60
N GLY A 76 4.45 -11.62 14.52
CA GLY A 76 5.52 -12.25 15.27
C GLY A 76 5.05 -12.98 16.53
N GLN A 77 5.94 -13.78 17.11
CA GLN A 77 5.67 -14.59 18.29
C GLN A 77 5.39 -13.78 19.57
N GLN A 78 5.73 -12.49 19.58
CA GLN A 78 5.58 -11.59 20.74
C GLN A 78 4.50 -10.53 20.51
N ALA A 79 3.65 -10.71 19.49
CA ALA A 79 2.55 -9.79 19.21
C ALA A 79 1.58 -9.73 20.39
N LYS A 80 1.11 -8.53 20.71
CA LYS A 80 0.15 -8.30 21.79
C LYS A 80 -1.18 -7.77 21.24
N PRO A 81 -2.29 -8.00 21.95
CA PRO A 81 -3.58 -7.40 21.60
C PRO A 81 -3.47 -5.87 21.51
N GLY A 82 -4.04 -5.27 20.46
CA GLY A 82 -4.00 -3.82 20.23
C GLY A 82 -2.64 -3.23 19.85
N GLU A 83 -1.55 -4.01 19.91
CA GLU A 83 -0.21 -3.52 19.58
C GLU A 83 0.25 -3.95 18.18
N GLY A 84 0.11 -3.06 17.20
CA GLY A 84 0.71 -3.22 15.87
C GLY A 84 1.02 -1.91 15.16
N LEU A 85 1.76 -2.02 14.06
CA LEU A 85 2.02 -0.94 13.12
C LEU A 85 1.27 -1.20 11.81
N VAL A 86 0.60 -0.19 11.28
CA VAL A 86 0.12 -0.18 9.89
C VAL A 86 0.84 0.87 9.08
N ALA A 87 1.18 0.53 7.82
CA ALA A 87 1.67 1.48 6.84
C ALA A 87 0.72 1.53 5.62
N PHE A 88 0.26 2.73 5.28
CA PHE A 88 -0.57 3.01 4.11
C PHE A 88 0.22 3.79 3.06
N GLY A 89 0.06 3.36 1.82
CA GLY A 89 0.43 4.11 0.64
C GLY A 89 -0.81 4.43 -0.21
N ALA A 90 -0.69 5.43 -1.06
CA ALA A 90 -1.74 5.87 -1.98
C ALA A 90 -3.10 6.07 -1.30
N ASN A 91 -3.13 6.84 -0.21
CA ASN A 91 -4.37 7.49 0.24
C ASN A 91 -4.91 8.40 -0.88
N HIS A 92 -4.01 9.16 -1.51
CA HIS A 92 -4.20 9.79 -2.81
C HIS A 92 -3.47 9.00 -3.89
N GLY A 93 -4.09 8.84 -5.05
CA GLY A 93 -3.59 7.98 -6.12
C GLY A 93 -2.38 8.51 -6.89
N ASN A 94 -2.09 9.81 -6.80
CA ASN A 94 -0.95 10.46 -7.44
C ASN A 94 0.27 10.65 -6.52
N GLU A 95 0.32 9.92 -5.40
CA GLU A 95 1.41 9.98 -4.43
C GLU A 95 2.10 8.59 -4.36
N TYR A 96 3.30 8.48 -4.93
CA TYR A 96 3.90 7.19 -5.31
C TYR A 96 4.96 6.66 -4.35
N GLU A 97 5.53 7.52 -3.51
CA GLU A 97 6.61 7.19 -2.59
C GLU A 97 6.19 6.11 -1.57
N GLY A 98 5.00 6.26 -0.98
CA GLY A 98 4.42 5.28 -0.06
C GLY A 98 4.23 3.89 -0.69
N PRO A 99 3.48 3.77 -1.81
CA PRO A 99 3.33 2.50 -2.51
C PRO A 99 4.65 1.82 -2.88
N VAL A 100 5.64 2.60 -3.35
CA VAL A 100 6.96 2.06 -3.70
C VAL A 100 7.70 1.58 -2.44
N ALA A 101 7.81 2.41 -1.40
CA ALA A 101 8.49 2.04 -0.15
C ALA A 101 7.88 0.79 0.49
N ILE A 102 6.55 0.71 0.58
CA ILE A 102 5.87 -0.46 1.15
C ILE A 102 6.10 -1.70 0.29
N LYS A 103 6.12 -1.57 -1.04
CA LYS A 103 6.44 -2.69 -1.94
C LYS A 103 7.87 -3.22 -1.74
N HIS A 104 8.84 -2.35 -1.43
CA HIS A 104 10.19 -2.76 -1.05
C HIS A 104 10.17 -3.51 0.29
N LEU A 105 9.50 -2.96 1.32
CA LEU A 105 9.38 -3.60 2.63
C LEU A 105 8.75 -5.00 2.56
N LEU A 106 7.76 -5.21 1.69
CA LEU A 106 7.13 -6.52 1.48
C LEU A 106 8.11 -7.62 1.04
N ARG A 107 9.23 -7.24 0.41
CA ARG A 107 10.30 -8.14 -0.06
C ARG A 107 11.42 -8.29 0.95
N GLU A 108 11.68 -7.25 1.74
CA GLU A 108 12.81 -7.20 2.69
C GLU A 108 12.46 -7.80 4.05
N ILE A 109 11.23 -7.61 4.54
CA ILE A 109 10.83 -8.09 5.87
C ILE A 109 10.71 -9.62 5.85
N GLN A 110 11.52 -10.27 6.67
CA GLN A 110 11.42 -11.70 6.94
C GLN A 110 10.53 -11.92 8.17
N THR A 111 9.53 -12.79 8.05
CA THR A 111 8.54 -13.06 9.12
C THR A 111 9.18 -13.44 10.45
N LYS A 112 10.31 -14.16 10.44
CA LYS A 112 11.03 -14.58 11.64
C LYS A 112 11.67 -13.42 12.42
N ASP A 113 11.89 -12.27 11.77
CA ASP A 113 12.54 -11.09 12.38
C ASP A 113 11.49 -10.13 12.97
N VAL A 114 10.19 -10.38 12.70
CA VAL A 114 9.09 -9.60 13.26
C VAL A 114 8.73 -10.16 14.63
N LEU A 115 8.82 -9.30 15.66
CA LEU A 115 8.40 -9.65 17.03
C LEU A 115 6.93 -9.33 17.29
N GLY A 116 6.43 -8.22 16.75
CA GLY A 116 5.07 -7.72 16.95
C GLY A 116 4.15 -7.93 15.74
N ARG A 117 3.26 -6.98 15.46
CA ARG A 117 2.34 -7.01 14.31
C ARG A 117 2.67 -5.88 13.33
N ILE A 118 2.77 -6.23 12.05
CA ILE A 118 2.95 -5.29 10.94
C ILE A 118 1.84 -5.53 9.92
N VAL A 119 1.14 -4.47 9.53
CA VAL A 119 0.13 -4.46 8.46
C VAL A 119 0.63 -3.52 7.35
N LEU A 120 0.75 -4.02 6.13
CA LEU A 120 1.27 -3.26 5.00
C LEU A 120 0.22 -3.17 3.91
N VAL A 121 -0.18 -1.94 3.57
CA VAL A 121 -1.18 -1.66 2.55
C VAL A 121 -0.55 -0.69 1.53
N PRO A 122 0.12 -1.21 0.47
CA PRO A 122 0.82 -0.36 -0.48
C PRO A 122 -0.12 0.58 -1.25
N VAL A 123 -1.37 0.17 -1.50
CA VAL A 123 -2.37 0.98 -2.19
C VAL A 123 -3.68 0.91 -1.42
N LEU A 124 -3.99 1.97 -0.66
CA LEU A 124 -5.23 2.05 0.11
C LEU A 124 -6.40 2.47 -0.77
N ASN A 125 -6.25 3.55 -1.54
CA ASN A 125 -7.28 4.06 -2.45
C ASN A 125 -7.03 3.56 -3.88
N VAL A 126 -7.49 2.34 -4.16
CA VAL A 126 -7.31 1.69 -5.47
C VAL A 126 -7.98 2.49 -6.60
N ALA A 127 -9.17 3.06 -6.35
CA ALA A 127 -9.88 3.90 -7.31
C ALA A 127 -9.02 5.08 -7.78
N ALA A 128 -8.51 5.87 -6.83
CA ALA A 128 -7.66 7.02 -7.13
C ALA A 128 -6.33 6.61 -7.78
N PHE A 129 -5.68 5.57 -7.25
CA PHE A 129 -4.37 5.10 -7.72
C PHE A 129 -4.42 4.59 -9.16
N SER A 130 -5.50 3.90 -9.54
CA SER A 130 -5.65 3.32 -10.88
C SER A 130 -5.63 4.36 -12.02
N VAL A 131 -6.05 5.59 -11.72
CA VAL A 131 -6.07 6.71 -12.68
C VAL A 131 -5.02 7.79 -12.36
N GLY A 132 -4.17 7.57 -11.36
CA GLY A 132 -3.16 8.55 -10.95
C GLY A 132 -3.79 9.89 -10.53
N ALA A 133 -4.96 9.86 -9.90
CA ALA A 133 -5.65 11.07 -9.44
C ALA A 133 -5.55 11.21 -7.93
N ARG A 134 -5.75 12.44 -7.41
CA ARG A 134 -5.77 12.67 -5.97
C ARG A 134 -7.00 12.02 -5.34
N GLU A 135 -8.17 12.25 -5.91
CA GLU A 135 -9.45 11.69 -5.47
C GLU A 135 -9.85 10.44 -6.28
N SER A 136 -10.84 9.71 -5.76
CA SER A 136 -11.45 8.53 -6.40
C SER A 136 -12.30 8.89 -7.63
N THR A 137 -11.77 9.71 -8.55
CA THR A 137 -12.48 10.29 -9.71
C THR A 137 -13.03 9.26 -10.70
N ALA A 138 -12.44 8.06 -10.73
CA ALA A 138 -12.95 6.95 -11.52
C ALA A 138 -14.27 6.36 -10.98
N ASP A 139 -14.60 6.64 -9.72
CA ASP A 139 -15.77 6.09 -9.02
C ASP A 139 -16.60 7.20 -8.34
N ASP A 140 -16.49 7.35 -7.01
CA ASP A 140 -17.34 8.25 -6.22
C ASP A 140 -16.79 9.68 -6.07
N GLY A 141 -15.60 9.96 -6.60
CA GLY A 141 -15.00 11.29 -6.66
C GLY A 141 -14.55 11.88 -5.33
N TYR A 142 -14.63 11.13 -4.23
CA TYR A 142 -14.28 11.65 -2.92
C TYR A 142 -12.78 11.65 -2.66
N ASN A 143 -12.32 12.66 -1.92
CA ASN A 143 -11.00 12.66 -1.30
C ASN A 143 -11.05 11.79 -0.03
N LEU A 144 -10.31 10.68 -0.02
CA LEU A 144 -10.29 9.74 1.12
C LEU A 144 -9.94 10.45 2.43
N ASN A 145 -8.99 11.38 2.41
CA ASN A 145 -8.56 12.16 3.57
C ASN A 145 -9.60 13.22 4.03
N ARG A 146 -10.80 13.26 3.43
CA ARG A 146 -11.90 14.18 3.80
C ARG A 146 -13.19 13.48 4.19
N VAL A 147 -13.26 12.16 4.05
CA VAL A 147 -14.48 11.37 4.32
C VAL A 147 -14.39 10.53 5.60
N TRP A 148 -13.39 10.79 6.45
CA TRP A 148 -13.29 10.21 7.78
C TRP A 148 -14.33 10.81 8.74
N VAL A 149 -15.62 10.58 8.48
CA VAL A 149 -16.74 11.10 9.28
C VAL A 149 -17.56 9.96 9.90
N GLU A 150 -18.38 10.27 10.91
CA GLU A 150 -19.30 9.28 11.49
C GLU A 150 -20.24 8.73 10.40
N GLY A 151 -20.48 7.41 10.41
CA GLY A 151 -21.36 6.75 9.45
C GLY A 151 -20.76 6.50 8.06
N ALA A 152 -19.50 6.88 7.82
CA ALA A 152 -18.79 6.55 6.58
C ALA A 152 -18.72 5.02 6.39
N GLY A 153 -19.23 4.53 5.26
CA GLY A 153 -19.28 3.13 4.86
C GLY A 153 -20.43 2.33 5.48
N THR A 154 -21.04 2.84 6.55
CA THR A 154 -22.11 2.14 7.30
C THR A 154 -23.50 2.72 7.11
N THR A 155 -23.62 3.95 6.60
CA THR A 155 -24.91 4.59 6.30
C THR A 155 -25.20 4.64 4.80
N PRO A 156 -26.46 4.52 4.35
CA PRO A 156 -26.78 4.51 2.91
C PRO A 156 -26.30 5.75 2.15
N THR A 157 -26.33 6.92 2.78
CA THR A 157 -25.88 8.19 2.17
C THR A 157 -24.37 8.33 2.08
N LEU A 158 -23.62 7.53 2.85
CA LEU A 158 -22.15 7.53 2.89
C LEU A 158 -21.62 6.13 2.54
N ALA A 159 -22.25 5.44 1.59
CA ALA A 159 -21.91 4.06 1.22
C ALA A 159 -21.03 3.97 -0.05
N GLY A 160 -20.46 5.08 -0.53
CA GLY A 160 -19.52 5.10 -1.65
C GLY A 160 -18.24 4.33 -1.35
N ILE A 161 -17.50 3.92 -2.38
CA ILE A 161 -16.31 3.07 -2.21
C ILE A 161 -15.27 3.71 -1.29
N THR A 162 -15.06 5.03 -1.40
CA THR A 162 -14.09 5.75 -0.57
C THR A 162 -14.50 5.74 0.90
N HIS A 163 -15.81 5.75 1.20
CA HIS A 163 -16.31 5.63 2.55
C HIS A 163 -16.25 4.19 3.09
N ARG A 164 -16.40 3.18 2.23
CA ARG A 164 -16.21 1.77 2.59
C ARG A 164 -14.76 1.46 2.96
N ILE A 165 -13.79 2.15 2.36
CA ILE A 165 -12.38 2.09 2.78
C ILE A 165 -12.26 2.56 4.24
N VAL A 166 -12.90 3.68 4.59
CA VAL A 166 -12.90 4.21 5.97
C VAL A 166 -13.49 3.20 6.94
N ASP A 167 -14.64 2.60 6.63
CA ASP A 167 -15.26 1.56 7.47
C ASP A 167 -14.36 0.34 7.62
N PHE A 168 -13.78 -0.17 6.53
CA PHE A 168 -12.82 -1.27 6.56
C PHE A 168 -11.65 -0.96 7.49
N VAL A 169 -11.00 0.20 7.34
CA VAL A 169 -9.84 0.56 8.15
C VAL A 169 -10.23 0.70 9.63
N ARG A 170 -11.35 1.35 9.94
CA ARG A 170 -11.84 1.55 11.31
C ARG A 170 -12.25 0.25 12.00
N SER A 171 -12.97 -0.61 11.30
CA SER A 171 -13.54 -1.82 11.89
C SER A 171 -12.53 -2.96 11.92
N ALA A 172 -11.73 -3.13 10.87
CA ALA A 172 -10.83 -4.26 10.72
C ALA A 172 -9.41 -3.93 11.20
N ILE A 173 -8.86 -2.74 10.95
CA ILE A 173 -7.43 -2.47 11.21
C ILE A 173 -7.19 -1.79 12.56
N TRP A 174 -7.93 -0.72 12.86
CA TRP A 174 -7.70 0.13 14.05
C TRP A 174 -7.68 -0.63 15.38
N PRO A 175 -8.52 -1.66 15.61
CA PRO A 175 -8.50 -2.39 16.88
C PRO A 175 -7.19 -3.13 17.18
N HIS A 176 -6.32 -3.30 16.17
CA HIS A 176 -5.11 -4.13 16.26
C HIS A 176 -3.81 -3.33 16.19
N ILE A 177 -3.88 -1.99 16.07
CA ILE A 177 -2.73 -1.12 15.85
C ILE A 177 -2.68 0.04 16.84
N HIS A 178 -1.47 0.50 17.12
CA HIS A 178 -1.20 1.72 17.90
C HIS A 178 -0.27 2.70 17.15
N ILE A 179 0.30 2.26 16.03
CA ILE A 179 1.13 3.09 15.14
C ILE A 179 0.51 3.06 13.74
N CYS A 180 0.28 4.23 13.17
CA CYS A 180 -0.13 4.40 11.78
C CYS A 180 0.89 5.26 11.05
N LEU A 181 1.44 4.73 9.97
CA LEU A 181 2.30 5.44 9.03
C LEU A 181 1.50 5.64 7.73
N ASP A 182 0.92 6.83 7.55
CA ASP A 182 0.28 7.20 6.28
C ASP A 182 1.28 8.03 5.46
N ILE A 183 1.79 7.47 4.36
CA ILE A 183 2.91 8.06 3.60
C ILE A 183 2.35 8.87 2.44
N HIS A 184 2.47 10.20 2.54
CA HIS A 184 1.99 11.17 1.56
C HIS A 184 3.15 11.86 0.81
N SER A 185 2.82 12.42 -0.34
CA SER A 185 3.66 13.38 -1.06
C SER A 185 2.82 14.54 -1.61
N GLY A 186 3.43 15.46 -2.37
CA GLY A 186 2.70 16.61 -2.91
C GLY A 186 1.88 16.31 -4.17
N GLY A 187 1.95 15.07 -4.67
CA GLY A 187 1.39 14.68 -5.96
C GLY A 187 1.79 15.65 -7.08
N GLU A 188 0.82 16.02 -7.91
CA GLU A 188 1.03 17.01 -8.97
C GLU A 188 0.89 18.47 -8.51
N VAL A 189 0.52 18.69 -7.24
CA VAL A 189 0.12 20.02 -6.73
C VAL A 189 1.30 20.77 -6.11
N ALA A 190 2.22 20.07 -5.45
CA ALA A 190 3.29 20.71 -4.70
C ALA A 190 4.55 19.84 -4.59
N ARG A 191 5.67 20.48 -4.23
CA ARG A 191 6.88 19.80 -3.80
C ARG A 191 7.18 20.19 -2.36
N PHE A 192 7.48 19.19 -1.53
CA PHE A 192 7.86 19.39 -0.14
C PHE A 192 9.28 18.86 0.07
N ALA A 193 9.99 19.42 1.05
CA ALA A 193 11.15 18.73 1.61
C ALA A 193 10.70 17.39 2.23
N HIS A 194 11.61 16.45 2.47
CA HIS A 194 11.25 15.27 3.26
C HIS A 194 11.06 15.66 4.73
N TRP A 195 9.85 15.45 5.24
CA TRP A 195 9.50 15.71 6.63
C TRP A 195 8.62 14.58 7.17
N SER A 196 8.61 14.41 8.48
CA SER A 196 7.63 13.61 9.20
C SER A 196 6.82 14.52 10.11
N GLY A 197 5.59 14.16 10.41
CA GLY A 197 4.77 15.02 11.27
C GLY A 197 3.69 14.28 11.99
N TYR A 198 3.10 15.02 12.92
CA TYR A 198 2.02 14.53 13.76
C TYR A 198 1.04 15.68 14.05
N PHE A 199 -0.21 15.32 14.31
CA PHE A 199 -1.20 16.27 14.79
C PHE A 199 -1.03 16.51 16.28
N GLU A 200 -1.09 17.78 16.69
CA GLU A 200 -1.11 18.14 18.10
C GLU A 200 -2.37 17.62 18.80
N HIS A 201 -2.21 17.20 20.04
CA HIS A 201 -3.25 16.77 20.96
C HIS A 201 -3.26 17.68 22.20
N ASP A 202 -4.40 17.81 22.86
CA ASP A 202 -4.53 18.64 24.06
C ASP A 202 -3.75 18.03 25.26
N ASP A 203 -3.50 16.72 25.22
CA ASP A 203 -2.67 15.97 26.18
C ASP A 203 -1.18 16.02 25.79
N PRO A 204 -0.30 16.62 26.61
CA PRO A 204 1.13 16.71 26.33
C PRO A 204 1.83 15.34 26.26
N ASN A 205 1.35 14.33 26.98
CA ASN A 205 1.96 12.99 26.95
C ASN A 205 1.75 12.31 25.59
N ILE A 206 0.61 12.58 24.95
CA ILE A 206 0.33 12.09 23.59
C ILE A 206 1.23 12.80 22.58
N ASN A 207 1.45 14.11 22.75
CA ASN A 207 2.35 14.87 21.89
C ASN A 207 3.80 14.38 21.99
N GLU A 208 4.27 14.10 23.20
CA GLU A 208 5.63 13.58 23.42
C GLU A 208 5.84 12.26 22.67
N ARG A 209 4.91 11.31 22.83
CA ARG A 209 4.95 10.02 22.10
C ARG A 209 4.88 10.19 20.59
N ARG A 210 3.98 11.05 20.09
CA ARG A 210 3.85 11.34 18.66
C ARG A 210 5.10 11.99 18.09
N GLN A 211 5.71 12.91 18.83
CA GLN A 211 6.95 13.57 18.45
C GLN A 211 8.12 12.58 18.42
N GLU A 212 8.21 11.67 19.39
CA GLU A 212 9.21 10.60 19.42
C GLU A 212 9.05 9.68 18.20
N MET A 213 7.83 9.20 17.91
CA MET A 213 7.53 8.41 16.73
C MET A 213 7.90 9.12 15.42
N ALA A 214 7.55 10.41 15.30
CA ALA A 214 7.91 11.20 14.12
C ALA A 214 9.42 11.32 13.93
N ARG A 215 10.20 11.41 15.03
CA ARG A 215 11.67 11.40 14.98
C ARG A 215 12.22 10.03 14.56
N TRP A 216 11.63 8.92 15.00
CA TRP A 216 12.06 7.57 14.59
C TRP A 216 11.93 7.34 13.08
N PHE A 217 11.01 8.03 12.40
CA PHE A 217 10.91 7.96 10.94
C PHE A 217 12.20 8.47 10.24
N GLY A 218 12.99 9.32 10.90
CA GLY A 218 14.32 9.71 10.43
C GLY A 218 14.37 10.85 9.41
N CYS A 219 13.26 11.60 9.23
CA CYS A 219 13.29 12.82 8.44
C CYS A 219 14.03 13.95 9.17
N GLY A 220 14.78 14.77 8.42
CA GLY A 220 15.52 15.91 8.98
C GLY A 220 14.65 17.05 9.50
N VAL A 221 13.34 17.03 9.19
CA VAL A 221 12.35 18.01 9.63
C VAL A 221 11.17 17.27 10.25
N VAL A 222 10.79 17.67 11.47
CA VAL A 222 9.58 17.21 12.15
C VAL A 222 8.60 18.38 12.25
N LEU A 223 7.40 18.21 11.70
CA LEU A 223 6.32 19.21 11.74
C LEU A 223 5.21 18.77 12.68
N ALA A 224 4.96 19.59 13.70
CA ALA A 224 3.71 19.53 14.46
C ALA A 224 2.65 20.35 13.70
N THR A 225 1.58 19.71 13.26
CA THR A 225 0.49 20.38 12.56
C THR A 225 -0.67 20.61 13.53
N GLY A 226 -1.24 21.82 13.50
CA GLY A 226 -2.41 22.17 14.30
C GLY A 226 -3.62 21.24 14.00
N ARG A 227 -4.57 21.20 14.94
CA ARG A 227 -5.73 20.28 14.98
C ARG A 227 -6.19 19.75 13.61
N SER A 228 -6.18 18.43 13.44
CA SER A 228 -7.11 17.81 12.48
C SER A 228 -8.54 18.05 12.99
N THR A 229 -9.50 18.15 12.07
CA THR A 229 -10.92 18.05 12.44
C THR A 229 -11.15 16.76 13.24
N PRO A 230 -12.17 16.68 14.13
CA PRO A 230 -12.24 15.69 15.23
C PRO A 230 -12.17 14.18 14.89
N ASN A 231 -12.02 13.76 13.63
CA ASN A 231 -12.30 12.39 13.20
C ASN A 231 -11.23 11.75 12.28
N GLY A 232 -10.00 12.27 12.25
CA GLY A 232 -8.86 11.67 11.54
C GLY A 232 -7.66 11.47 12.44
#